data_AF-A0A345GU34-F1
#
_entry.id   AF-A0A345GU34-F1
#
_cell.length_a   1.000
_cell.length_b   1.000
_cell.length_c   1.000
_cell.angle_alpha   90.00
_cell.angle_beta   90.00
_cell.angle_gamma   90.00
#
_symmetry.space_group_name_H-M   'P 1'
#
loop_
_entity.id
_entity.type
_entity.pdbx_description
1 polymer ?
#
loop_
_entity_poly.entity_id
_entity_poly.type
_entity_poly.pdbx_seq_one_letter_code
_entity_poly.pdbx_strand_id
1 'polypeptide(L)'
;MKKLNLLCVLFIGLLVISCASDDDTQTITEGDPQNSNGDPQNVVVQKLLSFSSSLTDSNEIEFMTQLTYTNDNLTKITENYINIGENVWNYSYTDNELTAVNSMPITYANGVLVVEYEFERDEYFILNNQVLSQINSFRNDPSEAFQFSFKVEYNYTDNNITEKRYLDENDVLTGSTTYEYDTKNNILKGLDNLNKWIFPYADLLGGANNNITSRKEFDENGTLLRDFSYQYEYDSNDFPTKRIRTFTSNGTSTVKTNLYTYE
;
A
#
# COMPACT_ATOMS: atom_id res chain seq x y z
N MET A 1 16.46 -35.56 16.47
CA MET A 1 15.30 -36.43 16.15
C MET A 1 14.02 -35.62 16.32
N LYS A 2 13.26 -35.50 15.21
CA LYS A 2 11.77 -35.52 15.07
C LYS A 2 10.94 -34.58 15.99
N LYS A 3 10.18 -33.61 15.43
CA LYS A 3 8.79 -33.75 14.87
C LYS A 3 7.83 -34.31 15.95
N LEU A 4 6.64 -33.78 16.26
CA LEU A 4 5.61 -33.11 15.46
C LEU A 4 4.39 -32.78 16.36
N ASN A 5 3.57 -31.81 15.93
CA ASN A 5 2.09 -31.73 16.02
C ASN A 5 1.31 -31.65 17.35
N LEU A 6 0.44 -30.63 17.41
CA LEU A 6 -1.02 -30.78 17.58
C LEU A 6 -1.69 -29.43 17.19
N LEU A 7 -2.14 -29.19 15.96
CA LEU A 7 -3.45 -29.55 15.37
C LEU A 7 -4.64 -29.46 16.35
N CYS A 8 -5.41 -28.37 16.26
CA CYS A 8 -6.84 -28.40 16.59
C CYS A 8 -7.66 -28.05 15.34
N VAL A 9 -8.56 -28.99 15.04
CA VAL A 9 -9.52 -29.07 13.95
C VAL A 9 -10.84 -28.41 14.40
N LEU A 10 -11.60 -27.80 13.48
CA LEU A 10 -13.06 -27.98 13.28
C LEU A 10 -13.50 -27.18 12.03
N PHE A 11 -13.92 -27.81 10.91
CA PHE A 11 -15.30 -28.27 10.54
C PHE A 11 -16.23 -27.08 10.20
N ILE A 12 -16.89 -26.89 9.05
CA ILE A 12 -17.74 -27.70 8.11
C ILE A 12 -17.89 -26.78 6.86
N GLY A 13 -17.96 -27.15 5.58
CA GLY A 13 -18.51 -28.32 4.89
C GLY A 13 -19.73 -27.90 4.06
N LEU A 14 -19.67 -27.98 2.72
CA LEU A 14 -20.76 -28.45 1.84
C LEU A 14 -20.32 -28.49 0.36
N LEU A 15 -20.23 -29.73 -0.14
CA LEU A 15 -20.26 -30.12 -1.54
C LEU A 15 -21.70 -30.07 -2.04
N VAL A 16 -21.93 -29.56 -3.25
CA VAL A 16 -22.96 -30.11 -4.14
C VAL A 16 -22.37 -30.29 -5.54
N ILE A 17 -22.39 -31.54 -5.99
CA ILE A 17 -22.14 -31.98 -7.35
C ILE A 17 -23.46 -31.85 -8.12
N SER A 18 -23.42 -31.29 -9.33
CA SER A 18 -24.33 -31.72 -10.39
C SER A 18 -23.59 -31.75 -11.73
N CYS A 19 -23.25 -32.97 -12.14
CA CYS A 19 -22.94 -33.31 -13.53
C CYS A 19 -24.24 -33.57 -14.30
N ALA A 20 -24.07 -33.68 -15.63
CA ALA A 20 -24.97 -34.19 -16.67
C ALA A 20 -25.79 -33.10 -17.39
N SER A 21 -25.94 -33.12 -18.72
CA SER A 21 -25.39 -33.99 -19.78
C SER A 21 -25.81 -33.41 -21.14
N ASP A 22 -24.97 -33.66 -22.14
CA ASP A 22 -25.24 -34.06 -23.52
C ASP A 22 -26.20 -33.25 -24.43
N ASP A 23 -25.55 -32.77 -25.49
CA ASP A 23 -25.81 -33.01 -26.90
C ASP A 23 -27.04 -32.42 -27.64
N ASP A 24 -26.65 -31.89 -28.80
CA ASP A 24 -27.26 -32.01 -30.12
C ASP A 24 -28.08 -30.86 -30.71
N THR A 25 -27.44 -30.32 -31.77
CA THR A 25 -27.98 -30.00 -33.09
C THR A 25 -28.80 -28.73 -33.32
N GLN A 26 -28.13 -27.82 -34.05
CA GLN A 26 -28.60 -26.99 -35.17
C GLN A 26 -30.11 -26.76 -35.35
N THR A 27 -30.53 -25.49 -35.36
CA THR A 27 -31.07 -24.87 -36.59
C THR A 27 -31.05 -23.33 -36.47
N ILE A 28 -30.48 -22.68 -37.48
CA ILE A 28 -30.55 -21.23 -37.66
C ILE A 28 -31.97 -20.89 -38.13
N THR A 29 -32.64 -19.96 -37.43
CA THR A 29 -33.77 -19.23 -37.99
C THR A 29 -33.56 -17.76 -37.70
N GLU A 30 -33.42 -16.97 -38.76
CA GLU A 30 -33.35 -15.51 -38.72
C GLU A 30 -34.64 -14.94 -38.11
N GLY A 31 -34.47 -14.09 -37.10
CA GLY A 31 -35.52 -13.31 -36.46
C GLY A 31 -34.87 -12.17 -35.68
N ASP A 32 -34.71 -11.02 -36.34
CA ASP A 32 -34.36 -9.73 -35.72
C ASP A 32 -35.66 -8.96 -35.45
N PRO A 33 -35.79 -8.00 -34.52
CA PRO A 33 -34.94 -7.62 -33.38
C PRO A 33 -35.75 -7.56 -32.07
N GLN A 34 -35.37 -8.31 -31.03
CA GLN A 34 -35.81 -7.98 -29.66
C GLN A 34 -34.63 -7.50 -28.84
N ASN A 35 -34.45 -6.17 -28.87
CA ASN A 35 -34.27 -5.31 -27.71
C ASN A 35 -33.89 -6.04 -26.40
N SER A 36 -32.66 -6.54 -26.34
CA SER A 36 -31.97 -6.66 -25.07
C SER A 36 -31.25 -5.34 -24.86
N ASN A 37 -31.93 -4.45 -24.11
CA ASN A 37 -31.23 -3.63 -23.13
C ASN A 37 -30.48 -4.60 -22.21
N GLY A 38 -29.35 -5.11 -22.69
CA GLY A 38 -28.31 -5.66 -21.86
C GLY A 38 -27.80 -4.47 -21.08
N ASP A 39 -28.34 -4.31 -19.88
CA ASP A 39 -27.68 -3.61 -18.78
C ASP A 39 -26.17 -3.85 -18.95
N PRO A 40 -25.33 -2.81 -19.16
CA PRO A 40 -23.91 -3.02 -19.32
C PRO A 40 -23.47 -3.76 -18.08
N GLN A 41 -23.21 -5.07 -18.25
CA GLN A 41 -22.62 -5.92 -17.24
C GLN A 41 -21.46 -5.10 -16.70
N ASN A 42 -21.57 -4.65 -15.44
CA ASN A 42 -20.51 -3.95 -14.74
C ASN A 42 -19.30 -4.88 -14.79
N VAL A 43 -18.46 -4.72 -15.80
CA VAL A 43 -17.24 -5.49 -15.94
C VAL A 43 -16.38 -5.03 -14.79
N VAL A 44 -16.31 -5.88 -13.77
CA VAL A 44 -15.43 -5.68 -12.62
C VAL A 44 -14.00 -5.80 -13.16
N VAL A 45 -13.40 -4.67 -13.52
CA VAL A 45 -12.02 -4.64 -14.01
C VAL A 45 -11.11 -4.81 -12.80
N GLN A 46 -10.42 -5.95 -12.74
CA GLN A 46 -9.33 -6.17 -11.80
C GLN A 46 -8.02 -5.75 -12.46
N LYS A 47 -7.26 -4.87 -11.79
CA LYS A 47 -5.90 -4.47 -12.18
C LYS A 47 -4.93 -4.97 -11.12
N LEU A 48 -3.73 -5.39 -11.53
CA LEU A 48 -2.71 -5.88 -10.61
C LEU A 48 -1.43 -5.05 -10.77
N LEU A 49 -0.97 -4.46 -9.67
CA LEU A 49 0.35 -3.84 -9.58
C LEU A 49 1.22 -4.70 -8.66
N SER A 50 2.31 -5.24 -9.20
CA SER A 50 3.25 -6.06 -8.43
C SER A 50 4.60 -5.38 -8.27
N PHE A 51 5.19 -5.63 -7.11
CA PHE A 51 6.46 -5.11 -6.65
C PHE A 51 7.30 -6.31 -6.26
N SER A 52 8.48 -6.46 -6.81
CA SER A 52 9.42 -7.45 -6.30
C SER A 52 10.74 -6.78 -5.99
N SER A 53 11.49 -7.35 -5.06
CA SER A 53 12.76 -6.82 -4.67
C SER A 53 13.79 -7.91 -4.42
N SER A 54 14.98 -7.71 -4.96
CA SER A 54 16.14 -8.56 -4.75
C SER A 54 17.35 -7.72 -4.37
N LEU A 55 18.30 -8.34 -3.68
CA LEU A 55 19.63 -7.76 -3.44
C LEU A 55 20.56 -8.17 -4.57
N THR A 56 21.45 -7.26 -4.97
CA THR A 56 22.38 -7.54 -6.09
C THR A 56 23.25 -8.77 -5.86
N ASP A 57 23.56 -9.07 -4.59
CA ASP A 57 24.40 -10.20 -4.20
C ASP A 57 23.60 -11.49 -3.95
N SER A 58 22.27 -11.46 -4.16
CA SER A 58 21.36 -12.61 -4.03
C SER A 58 20.38 -12.66 -5.19
N ASN A 59 20.42 -13.73 -5.99
CA ASN A 59 19.43 -13.95 -7.05
C ASN A 59 18.03 -14.29 -6.50
N GLU A 60 17.83 -14.32 -5.19
CA GLU A 60 16.54 -14.62 -4.56
C GLU A 60 15.71 -13.33 -4.33
N ILE A 61 14.40 -13.41 -4.63
CA ILE A 61 13.44 -12.32 -4.40
C ILE A 61 13.12 -12.27 -2.91
N GLU A 62 13.75 -11.39 -2.15
CA GLU A 62 13.54 -11.27 -0.71
C GLU A 62 12.10 -10.93 -0.32
N PHE A 63 11.41 -10.20 -1.21
CA PHE A 63 10.13 -9.59 -0.91
C PHE A 63 9.32 -9.32 -2.17
N MET A 64 8.01 -9.59 -2.12
CA MET A 64 7.06 -9.25 -3.17
C MET A 64 5.77 -8.66 -2.59
N THR A 65 5.33 -7.50 -3.10
CA THR A 65 4.01 -6.92 -2.82
C THR A 65 3.13 -7.03 -4.05
N GLN A 66 1.85 -7.31 -3.87
CA GLN A 66 0.84 -7.24 -4.91
C GLN A 66 -0.32 -6.36 -4.45
N LEU A 67 -0.69 -5.38 -5.26
CA LEU A 67 -1.82 -4.48 -5.03
C LEU A 67 -2.89 -4.84 -6.05
N THR A 68 -4.05 -5.26 -5.56
CA THR A 68 -5.22 -5.60 -6.38
C THR A 68 -6.23 -4.47 -6.30
N TYR A 69 -6.69 -4.04 -7.46
CA TYR A 69 -7.67 -2.96 -7.59
C TYR A 69 -8.96 -3.50 -8.18
N THR A 70 -10.09 -2.95 -7.73
CA THR A 70 -11.40 -3.21 -8.32
C THR A 70 -12.12 -1.88 -8.48
N ASN A 71 -12.55 -1.54 -9.69
CA ASN A 71 -13.22 -0.26 -10.00
C ASN A 71 -12.40 0.93 -9.47
N ASP A 72 -11.09 0.92 -9.71
CA ASP A 72 -10.09 1.91 -9.26
C ASP A 72 -9.89 2.04 -7.73
N ASN A 73 -10.61 1.27 -6.92
CA ASN A 73 -10.38 1.16 -5.49
C ASN A 73 -9.35 0.06 -5.18
N LEU A 74 -8.40 0.33 -4.29
CA LEU A 74 -7.48 -0.68 -3.77
C LEU A 74 -8.26 -1.65 -2.89
N THR A 75 -8.42 -2.89 -3.30
CA THR A 75 -9.23 -3.87 -2.55
C THR A 75 -8.38 -4.85 -1.75
N LYS A 76 -7.16 -5.12 -2.18
CA LYS A 76 -6.30 -6.11 -1.53
C LYS A 76 -4.83 -5.79 -1.68
N ILE A 77 -4.06 -6.07 -0.64
CA ILE A 77 -2.61 -6.10 -0.66
C ILE A 77 -2.15 -7.46 -0.16
N THR A 78 -1.21 -8.05 -0.90
CA THR A 78 -0.54 -9.29 -0.50
C THR A 78 0.96 -9.00 -0.41
N GLU A 79 1.56 -9.24 0.75
CA GLU A 79 3.01 -9.17 0.94
C GLU A 79 3.58 -10.55 1.23
N ASN A 80 4.53 -10.96 0.39
CA ASN A 80 5.22 -12.24 0.50
C ASN A 80 6.67 -11.98 0.87
N TYR A 81 7.07 -12.47 2.05
CA TYR A 81 8.43 -12.38 2.56
C TYR A 81 9.09 -13.75 2.53
N ILE A 82 10.31 -13.83 1.99
CA ILE A 82 11.11 -15.05 2.10
C ILE A 82 11.28 -15.41 3.59
N ASN A 83 10.99 -16.66 3.93
CA ASN A 83 11.16 -17.28 5.26
C ASN A 83 10.27 -16.74 6.41
N ILE A 84 9.46 -15.69 6.19
CA ILE A 84 8.61 -15.11 7.23
C ILE A 84 7.14 -15.49 7.01
N GLY A 85 6.69 -15.54 5.75
CA GLY A 85 5.33 -15.90 5.38
C GLY A 85 4.63 -14.83 4.54
N GLU A 86 3.31 -14.95 4.47
CA GLU A 86 2.43 -14.07 3.70
C GLU A 86 1.59 -13.22 4.65
N ASN A 87 1.52 -11.92 4.38
CA ASN A 87 0.58 -11.00 5.03
C ASN A 87 -0.43 -10.50 4.00
N VAL A 88 -1.69 -10.42 4.40
CA VAL A 88 -2.79 -9.99 3.52
C VAL A 88 -3.60 -8.87 4.19
N TRP A 89 -3.83 -7.79 3.45
CA TRP A 89 -4.72 -6.71 3.83
C TRP A 89 -5.88 -6.60 2.85
N ASN A 90 -7.10 -6.60 3.38
CA ASN A 90 -8.32 -6.42 2.60
C ASN A 90 -8.94 -5.06 2.93
N TYR A 91 -9.33 -4.33 1.90
CA TYR A 91 -9.86 -2.98 1.99
C TYR A 91 -11.33 -3.00 1.56
N SER A 92 -12.20 -2.41 2.38
CA SER A 92 -13.65 -2.39 2.16
C SER A 92 -14.16 -0.97 2.01
N TYR A 93 -15.12 -0.78 1.11
CA TYR A 93 -15.66 0.54 0.75
C TYR A 93 -17.18 0.56 0.80
N THR A 94 -17.75 1.72 1.10
CA THR A 94 -19.17 2.05 0.93
C THR A 94 -19.25 3.36 0.17
N ASP A 95 -19.98 3.41 -0.95
CA ASP A 95 -20.10 4.62 -1.78
C ASP A 95 -18.75 5.26 -2.19
N ASN A 96 -17.74 4.42 -2.48
CA ASN A 96 -16.34 4.77 -2.76
C ASN A 96 -15.54 5.37 -1.58
N GLU A 97 -16.12 5.43 -0.38
CA GLU A 97 -15.40 5.80 0.84
C GLU A 97 -14.86 4.54 1.51
N LEU A 98 -13.59 4.56 1.93
CA LEU A 98 -12.98 3.45 2.65
C LEU A 98 -13.60 3.34 4.05
N THR A 99 -14.14 2.17 4.37
CA THR A 99 -14.83 1.93 5.65
C THR A 99 -14.10 0.96 6.56
N ALA A 100 -13.22 0.09 6.02
CA ALA A 100 -12.46 -0.86 6.84
C ALA A 100 -11.19 -1.39 6.17
N VAL A 101 -10.23 -1.78 7.00
CA VAL A 101 -9.05 -2.58 6.61
C VAL A 101 -9.00 -3.84 7.48
N ASN A 102 -8.95 -5.03 6.89
CA ASN A 102 -8.95 -6.32 7.62
C ASN A 102 -10.07 -6.45 8.67
N SER A 103 -11.26 -5.94 8.35
CA SER A 103 -12.44 -5.88 9.25
C SER A 103 -12.31 -4.88 10.40
N MET A 104 -11.21 -4.13 10.49
CA MET A 104 -11.07 -3.03 11.45
C MET A 104 -11.78 -1.80 10.89
N PRO A 105 -12.75 -1.23 11.61
CA PRO A 105 -13.48 -0.07 11.15
C PRO A 105 -12.56 1.14 11.06
N ILE A 106 -12.76 1.93 10.01
CA ILE A 106 -12.11 3.22 9.84
C ILE A 106 -13.19 4.28 9.99
N THR A 107 -12.85 5.38 10.68
CA THR A 107 -13.76 6.52 10.81
C THR A 107 -13.13 7.76 10.20
N TYR A 108 -13.93 8.54 9.49
CA TYR A 108 -13.53 9.82 8.94
C TYR A 108 -14.50 10.90 9.43
N ALA A 109 -14.01 11.84 10.21
CA ALA A 109 -14.83 12.95 10.72
C ALA A 109 -13.99 14.22 10.86
N ASN A 110 -14.55 15.36 10.43
CA ASN A 110 -13.93 16.68 10.58
C ASN A 110 -12.49 16.78 10.04
N GLY A 111 -12.20 16.09 8.93
CA GLY A 111 -10.85 16.09 8.33
C GLY A 111 -9.85 15.15 9.00
N VAL A 112 -10.28 14.30 9.93
CA VAL A 112 -9.42 13.33 10.61
C VAL A 112 -9.88 11.92 10.26
N LEU A 113 -8.97 11.12 9.68
CA LEU A 113 -9.14 9.67 9.53
C LEU A 113 -8.54 8.99 10.75
N VAL A 114 -9.29 8.09 11.38
CA VAL A 114 -8.83 7.32 12.54
C VAL A 114 -8.77 5.85 12.15
N VAL A 115 -7.59 5.26 12.35
CA VAL A 115 -7.35 3.82 12.23
C VAL A 115 -6.97 3.31 13.62
N GLU A 116 -7.77 2.40 14.18
CA GLU A 116 -7.57 1.87 15.52
C GLU A 116 -7.34 0.35 15.47
N TYR A 117 -6.21 -0.06 16.02
CA TYR A 117 -5.79 -1.43 16.27
C TYR A 117 -5.89 -1.73 17.77
N GLU A 118 -5.68 -2.99 18.16
CA GLU A 118 -5.78 -3.42 19.58
C GLU A 118 -4.83 -2.64 20.52
N PHE A 119 -3.65 -2.24 20.04
CA PHE A 119 -2.60 -1.60 20.85
C PHE A 119 -2.09 -0.27 20.27
N GLU A 120 -2.62 0.15 19.12
CA GLU A 120 -2.14 1.32 18.39
C GLU A 120 -3.32 2.05 17.76
N ARG A 121 -3.31 3.37 17.78
CA ARG A 121 -4.31 4.21 17.12
C ARG A 121 -3.58 5.31 16.39
N ASP A 122 -3.88 5.47 15.11
CA ASP A 122 -3.32 6.52 14.28
C ASP A 122 -4.44 7.48 13.84
N GLU A 123 -4.21 8.77 14.06
CA GLU A 123 -5.07 9.85 13.58
C GLU A 123 -4.35 10.59 12.44
N TYR A 124 -4.91 10.52 11.25
CA TYR A 124 -4.39 11.17 10.05
C TYR A 124 -5.15 12.47 9.82
N PHE A 125 -4.46 13.60 9.94
CA PHE A 125 -5.02 14.93 9.75
C PHE A 125 -4.90 15.31 8.28
N ILE A 126 -6.04 15.41 7.61
CA ILE A 126 -6.13 15.61 6.17
C ILE A 126 -6.70 17.00 5.89
N LEU A 127 -5.88 17.82 5.23
CA LEU A 127 -6.26 19.15 4.79
C LEU A 127 -7.17 19.10 3.57
N ASN A 128 -7.68 20.28 3.19
CA ASN A 128 -8.40 20.48 1.94
C ASN A 128 -7.58 19.90 0.76
N ASN A 129 -8.26 19.18 -0.14
CA ASN A 129 -7.68 18.45 -1.27
C ASN A 129 -6.96 17.14 -0.92
N GLN A 130 -7.32 16.49 0.19
CA GLN A 130 -6.82 15.15 0.56
C GLN A 130 -5.30 15.10 0.80
N VAL A 131 -4.71 16.20 1.26
CA VAL A 131 -3.28 16.28 1.61
C VAL A 131 -3.12 15.99 3.10
N LEU A 132 -2.31 14.99 3.45
CA LEU A 132 -2.00 14.65 4.84
C LEU A 132 -1.07 15.70 5.44
N SER A 133 -1.50 16.45 6.45
CA SER A 133 -0.59 17.36 7.17
C SER A 133 0.18 16.68 8.27
N GLN A 134 -0.45 15.72 8.96
CA GLN A 134 0.08 15.17 10.19
C GLN A 134 -0.50 13.79 10.49
N ILE A 135 0.30 12.95 11.15
CA ILE A 135 -0.17 11.73 11.81
C ILE A 135 0.13 11.86 13.30
N ASN A 136 -0.87 11.63 14.15
CA ASN A 136 -0.66 11.37 15.57
C ASN A 136 -0.77 9.88 15.82
N SER A 137 0.24 9.31 16.47
CA SER A 137 0.21 7.91 16.88
C SER A 137 0.05 7.81 18.39
N PHE A 138 -0.83 6.91 18.80
CA PHE A 138 -1.16 6.62 20.18
C PHE A 138 -0.91 5.14 20.44
N ARG A 139 -0.40 4.81 21.63
CA ARG A 139 -0.15 3.44 22.05
C ARG A 139 -0.90 3.12 23.31
N ASN A 140 -1.23 1.85 23.49
CA ASN A 140 -1.88 1.37 24.70
C ASN A 140 -1.22 0.11 25.26
N ASP A 141 -1.19 0.02 26.59
CA ASP A 141 -1.10 -1.25 27.30
C ASP A 141 -2.56 -1.72 27.53
N PRO A 142 -2.94 -2.99 27.28
CA PRO A 142 -4.33 -3.48 27.29
C PRO A 142 -5.24 -3.08 28.47
N SER A 143 -4.72 -2.53 29.56
CA SER A 143 -5.48 -2.02 30.71
C SER A 143 -5.66 -0.50 30.79
N GLU A 144 -5.10 0.30 29.86
CA GLU A 144 -5.13 1.76 29.95
C GLU A 144 -5.89 2.43 28.77
N ALA A 145 -6.02 3.75 28.82
CA ALA A 145 -6.49 4.53 27.68
C ALA A 145 -5.32 4.82 26.75
N PHE A 146 -5.58 4.95 25.44
CA PHE A 146 -4.59 5.35 24.45
C PHE A 146 -3.83 6.61 24.89
N GLN A 147 -2.51 6.47 25.01
CA GLN A 147 -1.61 7.57 25.32
C GLN A 147 -0.95 8.07 24.05
N PHE A 148 -0.88 9.39 23.87
CA PHE A 148 -0.16 9.99 22.76
C PHE A 148 1.32 9.60 22.84
N SER A 149 1.88 9.11 21.74
CA SER A 149 3.25 8.60 21.69
C SER A 149 4.17 9.51 20.88
N PHE A 150 3.79 9.81 19.64
CA PHE A 150 4.57 10.69 18.78
C PHE A 150 3.68 11.25 17.67
N LYS A 151 4.17 12.28 16.99
CA LYS A 151 3.56 12.76 15.75
C LYS A 151 4.57 12.90 14.62
N VAL A 152 4.05 12.82 13.41
CA VAL A 152 4.78 13.09 12.17
C VAL A 152 4.13 14.28 11.48
N GLU A 153 4.88 15.33 11.20
CA GLU A 153 4.45 16.49 10.42
C GLU A 153 5.02 16.41 9.00
N TYR A 154 4.22 16.81 8.01
CA TYR A 154 4.57 16.72 6.60
C TYR A 154 4.57 18.10 5.93
N ASN A 155 5.68 18.43 5.25
CA ASN A 155 5.80 19.60 4.41
C ASN A 155 5.71 19.20 2.93
N TYR A 156 5.15 20.07 2.09
CA TYR A 156 4.89 19.79 0.69
C TYR A 156 5.35 20.90 -0.24
N THR A 157 5.76 20.50 -1.45
CA THR A 157 5.89 21.36 -2.63
C THR A 157 5.33 20.61 -3.83
N ASP A 158 4.49 21.26 -4.64
CA ASP A 158 3.88 20.67 -5.85
C ASP A 158 3.21 19.30 -5.61
N ASN A 159 2.53 19.15 -4.46
CA ASN A 159 1.88 17.91 -3.99
C ASN A 159 2.84 16.72 -3.76
N ASN A 160 4.13 16.99 -3.57
CA ASN A 160 5.12 16.01 -3.12
C ASN A 160 5.60 16.38 -1.71
N ILE A 161 5.76 15.38 -0.84
CA ILE A 161 6.33 15.60 0.50
C ILE A 161 7.78 16.00 0.36
N THR A 162 8.16 17.19 0.79
CA THR A 162 9.58 17.62 0.79
C THR A 162 10.29 17.27 2.08
N GLU A 163 9.56 17.25 3.20
CA GLU A 163 10.11 16.94 4.52
C GLU A 163 9.07 16.24 5.40
N LYS A 164 9.55 15.30 6.21
CA LYS A 164 8.87 14.75 7.38
C LYS A 164 9.63 15.13 8.62
N ARG A 165 8.91 15.56 9.65
CA ARG A 165 9.46 15.86 10.97
C ARG A 165 8.85 14.91 11.97
N TYR A 166 9.70 14.22 12.72
CA TYR A 166 9.29 13.29 13.77
C TYR A 166 9.40 14.03 15.10
N LEU A 167 8.30 14.14 15.83
CA LEU A 167 8.25 14.80 17.12
C LEU A 167 7.75 13.83 18.19
N ASP A 168 8.39 13.85 19.35
CA ASP A 168 7.97 13.04 20.50
C ASP A 168 6.65 13.54 21.12
N GLU A 169 6.22 12.87 22.19
CA GLU A 169 5.04 13.23 22.98
C GLU A 169 5.05 14.66 23.55
N ASN A 170 6.21 15.32 23.60
CA ASN A 170 6.41 16.68 24.12
C ASN A 170 6.66 17.71 23.01
N ASP A 171 6.36 17.38 21.75
CA ASP A 171 6.63 18.22 20.58
C ASP A 171 8.13 18.53 20.36
N VAL A 172 9.03 17.69 20.87
CA VAL A 172 10.47 17.82 20.63
C VAL A 172 10.85 17.07 19.36
N LEU A 173 11.58 17.73 18.45
CA LEU A 173 12.09 17.10 17.23
C LEU A 173 13.07 15.98 17.59
N THR A 174 12.78 14.77 17.13
CA THR A 174 13.65 13.58 17.31
C THR A 174 14.35 13.17 16.02
N GLY A 175 13.88 13.68 14.88
CA GLY A 175 14.52 13.46 13.59
C GLY A 175 13.74 14.05 12.44
N SER A 176 14.31 13.99 11.25
CA SER A 176 13.64 14.43 10.03
C SER A 176 14.02 13.57 8.83
N THR A 177 13.20 13.63 7.78
CA THR A 177 13.52 13.03 6.49
C THR A 177 13.19 14.01 5.38
N THR A 178 14.12 14.21 4.46
CA THR A 178 13.91 15.07 3.27
C THR A 178 13.88 14.23 2.00
N TYR A 179 13.21 14.76 0.98
CA TYR A 179 12.99 14.06 -0.28
C TYR A 179 13.23 14.99 -1.48
N GLU A 180 13.76 14.40 -2.55
CA GLU A 180 13.80 14.99 -3.88
C GLU A 180 13.08 14.06 -4.86
N TYR A 181 12.55 14.63 -5.94
CA TYR A 181 11.71 13.92 -6.90
C TYR A 181 12.14 14.21 -8.33
N ASP A 182 11.79 13.28 -9.23
CA ASP A 182 11.77 13.58 -10.65
C ASP A 182 10.43 14.18 -11.10
N THR A 183 10.24 14.32 -12.41
CA THR A 183 9.03 14.87 -13.02
C THR A 183 8.02 13.81 -13.44
N LYS A 184 8.31 12.52 -13.21
CA LYS A 184 7.51 11.38 -13.68
C LYS A 184 6.57 10.93 -12.57
N ASN A 185 5.39 10.44 -12.95
CA ASN A 185 4.41 10.00 -11.98
C ASN A 185 4.90 8.73 -11.29
N ASN A 186 4.67 8.61 -9.98
CA ASN A 186 4.87 7.31 -9.35
C ASN A 186 3.72 6.35 -9.66
N ILE A 187 4.00 5.07 -9.42
CA ILE A 187 3.10 3.94 -9.66
C ILE A 187 1.80 3.98 -8.86
N LEU A 188 1.74 4.75 -7.78
CA LEU A 188 0.55 4.86 -6.94
C LEU A 188 -0.21 6.16 -7.16
N LYS A 189 0.19 7.01 -8.11
CA LYS A 189 -0.42 8.33 -8.32
C LYS A 189 -1.95 8.26 -8.45
N GLY A 190 -2.46 7.24 -9.13
CA GLY A 190 -3.90 7.07 -9.41
C GLY A 190 -4.74 6.57 -8.24
N LEU A 191 -4.15 6.17 -7.11
CA LEU A 191 -4.91 5.88 -5.90
C LEU A 191 -5.50 7.17 -5.33
N ASP A 192 -6.65 7.09 -4.65
CA ASP A 192 -7.10 8.18 -3.78
C ASP A 192 -6.04 8.43 -2.70
N ASN A 193 -5.65 9.69 -2.52
CA ASN A 193 -4.59 10.07 -1.59
C ASN A 193 -4.86 9.57 -0.16
N LEU A 194 -6.12 9.51 0.27
CA LEU A 194 -6.49 9.03 1.60
C LEU A 194 -6.05 7.57 1.81
N ASN A 195 -6.32 6.72 0.82
CA ASN A 195 -5.99 5.30 0.85
C ASN A 195 -4.48 5.05 0.73
N LYS A 196 -3.73 6.01 0.17
CA LYS A 196 -2.27 5.91 0.08
C LYS A 196 -1.59 6.03 1.43
N TRP A 197 -2.16 6.71 2.43
CA TRP A 197 -1.51 6.96 3.72
C TRP A 197 -1.60 5.81 4.71
N ILE A 198 -2.64 5.00 4.59
CA ILE A 198 -2.85 3.77 5.37
C ILE A 198 -2.10 2.57 4.79
N PHE A 199 -1.39 2.77 3.68
CA PHE A 199 -0.62 1.74 3.00
C PHE A 199 0.77 1.58 3.66
N PRO A 200 1.26 0.34 3.92
CA PRO A 200 2.59 0.14 4.50
C PRO A 200 3.76 0.77 3.72
N TYR A 201 3.61 1.03 2.41
CA TYR A 201 4.60 1.77 1.62
C TYR A 201 4.16 3.18 1.20
N ALA A 202 3.18 3.77 1.91
CA ALA A 202 2.76 5.16 1.77
C ALA A 202 3.97 6.08 1.67
N ASP A 203 4.90 5.90 2.59
CA ASP A 203 6.06 6.75 2.77
C ASP A 203 7.08 6.71 1.65
N LEU A 204 7.10 5.62 0.86
CA LEU A 204 8.08 5.42 -0.21
C LEU A 204 7.47 5.64 -1.60
N LEU A 205 6.15 5.51 -1.72
CA LEU A 205 5.46 5.44 -3.01
C LEU A 205 4.10 6.14 -3.03
N GLY A 206 3.39 6.19 -1.90
CA GLY A 206 2.00 6.63 -1.83
C GLY A 206 1.82 8.13 -1.52
N GLY A 207 2.66 8.72 -0.67
CA GLY A 207 2.44 10.09 -0.21
C GLY A 207 2.84 11.19 -1.21
N ALA A 208 3.47 10.82 -2.31
CA ALA A 208 3.94 11.74 -3.35
C ALA A 208 3.16 11.53 -4.65
N ASN A 209 3.27 12.48 -5.57
CA ASN A 209 2.80 12.34 -6.96
C ASN A 209 3.89 11.84 -7.90
N ASN A 210 5.14 12.14 -7.58
CA ASN A 210 6.30 11.83 -8.40
C ASN A 210 7.20 10.74 -7.79
N ASN A 211 8.16 10.24 -8.57
CA ASN A 211 9.11 9.24 -8.07
C ASN A 211 10.22 9.93 -7.26
N ILE A 212 10.46 9.43 -6.04
CA ILE A 212 11.54 9.89 -5.17
C ILE A 212 12.89 9.54 -5.81
N THR A 213 13.76 10.52 -6.02
CA THR A 213 15.13 10.35 -6.53
C THR A 213 16.19 10.42 -5.43
N SER A 214 15.91 11.14 -4.34
CA SER A 214 16.75 11.17 -3.14
C SER A 214 15.89 11.15 -1.88
N ARG A 215 16.37 10.46 -0.85
CA ARG A 215 15.82 10.52 0.51
C ARG A 215 16.97 10.59 1.50
N LYS A 216 16.92 11.55 2.42
CA LYS A 216 17.93 11.72 3.48
C LYS A 216 17.28 11.74 4.83
N GLU A 217 17.79 10.94 5.76
CA GLU A 217 17.29 10.84 7.14
C GLU A 217 18.31 11.49 8.09
N PHE A 218 17.84 12.35 8.98
CA PHE A 218 18.65 13.14 9.91
C PHE A 218 18.21 12.89 11.36
N ASP A 219 19.16 13.01 12.28
CA ASP A 219 18.87 13.04 13.72
C ASP A 219 18.26 14.38 14.16
N GLU A 220 17.92 14.47 15.45
CA GLU A 220 17.41 15.68 16.12
C GLU A 220 18.29 16.93 15.96
N ASN A 221 19.59 16.76 15.71
CA ASN A 221 20.56 17.84 15.57
C ASN A 221 20.84 18.21 14.10
N GLY A 222 20.16 17.55 13.15
CA GLY A 222 20.37 17.74 11.71
C GLY A 222 21.60 17.00 11.15
N THR A 223 22.17 16.06 11.90
CA THR A 223 23.25 15.19 11.41
C THR A 223 22.67 14.15 10.45
N LEU A 224 23.26 14.02 9.26
CA LEU A 224 22.86 13.00 8.30
C LEU A 224 23.17 11.61 8.84
N LEU A 225 22.13 10.81 9.06
CA LEU A 225 22.26 9.41 9.49
C LEU A 225 22.36 8.48 8.29
N ARG A 226 21.53 8.74 7.27
CA ARG A 226 21.34 7.84 6.13
C ARG A 226 21.02 8.61 4.86
N ASP A 227 21.59 8.13 3.77
CA ASP A 227 21.34 8.67 2.43
C ASP A 227 20.87 7.56 1.49
N PHE A 228 19.86 7.87 0.71
CA PHE A 228 19.27 6.98 -0.27
C PHE A 228 19.22 7.71 -1.61
N SER A 229 19.74 7.06 -2.65
CA SER A 229 19.55 7.47 -4.04
C SER A 229 18.76 6.41 -4.79
N TYR A 230 17.95 6.88 -5.73
CA TYR A 230 17.05 6.05 -6.52
C TYR A 230 17.23 6.37 -8.01
N GLN A 231 17.41 5.32 -8.80
CA GLN A 231 17.46 5.40 -10.26
C GLN A 231 16.31 4.58 -10.82
N TYR A 232 15.62 5.11 -11.82
CA TYR A 232 14.46 4.47 -12.42
C TYR A 232 14.68 4.17 -13.90
N GLU A 233 14.12 3.06 -14.34
CA GLU A 233 13.84 2.80 -15.75
C GLU A 233 12.33 2.87 -15.95
N TYR A 234 11.92 3.43 -17.10
CA TYR A 234 10.53 3.68 -17.45
C TYR A 234 10.17 2.96 -18.75
N ASP A 235 8.91 2.55 -18.89
CA ASP A 235 8.37 2.13 -20.18
C ASP A 235 8.02 3.33 -21.07
N SER A 236 7.44 3.06 -22.25
CA SER A 236 7.05 4.09 -23.22
C SER A 236 5.92 5.01 -22.75
N ASN A 237 5.21 4.66 -21.67
CA ASN A 237 4.11 5.43 -21.10
C ASN A 237 4.55 6.17 -19.82
N ASP A 238 5.85 6.29 -19.58
CA ASP A 238 6.43 6.90 -18.38
C ASP A 238 6.08 6.16 -17.08
N PHE A 239 5.70 4.88 -17.17
CA PHE A 239 5.49 4.03 -15.99
C PHE A 239 6.83 3.41 -15.56
N PRO A 240 7.25 3.51 -14.29
CA PRO A 240 8.52 2.95 -13.86
C PRO A 240 8.43 1.42 -13.83
N THR A 241 9.36 0.76 -14.50
CA THR A 241 9.44 -0.71 -14.59
C THR A 241 10.52 -1.28 -13.68
N LYS A 242 11.50 -0.45 -13.31
CA LYS A 242 12.58 -0.82 -12.40
C LYS A 242 13.04 0.38 -11.59
N ARG A 243 13.42 0.12 -10.33
CA ARG A 243 14.11 1.08 -9.48
C ARG A 243 15.34 0.43 -8.85
N ILE A 244 16.48 1.07 -8.99
CA ILE A 244 17.70 0.73 -8.25
C ILE A 244 17.80 1.69 -7.08
N ARG A 245 17.77 1.16 -5.87
CA ARG A 245 17.96 1.91 -4.63
C ARG A 245 19.36 1.65 -4.09
N THR A 246 20.14 2.70 -3.95
CA THR A 246 21.40 2.66 -3.20
C THR A 246 21.18 3.31 -1.86
N PHE A 247 21.44 2.56 -0.79
CA PHE A 247 21.41 3.05 0.58
C PHE A 247 22.84 3.14 1.10
N THR A 248 23.21 4.27 1.69
CA THR A 248 24.51 4.46 2.34
C THR A 248 24.33 4.84 3.80
N SER A 249 25.03 4.14 4.68
CA SER A 249 25.10 4.43 6.12
C SER A 249 26.47 4.06 6.64
N ASN A 250 27.09 4.95 7.43
CA ASN A 250 28.42 4.74 8.03
C ASN A 250 29.49 4.29 7.00
N GLY A 251 29.45 4.86 5.79
CA GLY A 251 30.39 4.53 4.71
C GLY A 251 30.16 3.18 4.02
N THR A 252 29.14 2.42 4.41
CA THR A 252 28.75 1.17 3.74
C THR A 252 27.56 1.42 2.83
N SER A 253 27.61 0.93 1.59
CA SER A 253 26.52 1.03 0.64
C SER A 253 25.91 -0.33 0.33
N THR A 254 24.58 -0.37 0.26
CA THR A 254 23.80 -1.55 -0.16
C THR A 254 22.93 -1.18 -1.35
N VAL A 255 22.95 -2.03 -2.39
CA VAL A 255 22.15 -1.83 -3.61
C VAL A 255 21.01 -2.84 -3.63
N LYS A 256 19.78 -2.33 -3.68
CA LYS A 256 18.55 -3.12 -3.84
C LYS A 256 17.91 -2.80 -5.17
N THR A 257 17.52 -3.83 -5.91
CA THR A 257 16.74 -3.65 -7.13
C THR A 257 15.27 -3.93 -6.83
N ASN A 258 14.40 -3.09 -7.36
CA ASN A 258 12.97 -3.27 -7.39
C ASN A 258 12.52 -3.39 -8.83
N LEU A 259 11.63 -4.36 -9.10
CA LEU A 259 10.96 -4.50 -10.37
C LEU A 259 9.47 -4.27 -10.16
N TYR A 260 8.86 -3.55 -11.09
CA TYR A 260 7.44 -3.21 -11.09
C TYR A 260 6.79 -3.79 -12.34
N THR A 261 5.65 -4.43 -12.16
CA THR A 261 4.82 -4.91 -13.26
C THR A 261 3.38 -4.47 -13.03
N TYR A 262 2.72 -4.05 -14.11
CA TYR A 262 1.32 -3.66 -14.11
C TYR A 262 0.58 -4.48 -15.17
N GLU A 263 -0.50 -5.13 -14.76
CA GLU A 263 -1.37 -5.98 -15.60
C GLU A 263 -2.80 -5.44 -15.64
#